data_AF-A0AAF0X4X9-F1
#
_entry.id   AF-A0AAF0X4X9-F1
#
_cell.length_a   1.000
_cell.length_b   1.000
_cell.length_c   1.000
_cell.angle_alpha   90.00
_cell.angle_beta   90.00
_cell.angle_gamma   90.00
#
_symmetry.space_group_name_H-M   'P 1'
#
loop_
_entity.id
_entity.type
_entity.pdbx_description
1 polymer ?
#
loop_
_entity_poly.entity_id
_entity_poly.type
_entity_poly.pdbx_seq_one_letter_code
_entity_poly.pdbx_strand_id
1 'polypeptide(L)'
;MAGTRSGGKKYKFKSSGSAKQGKSQKRLKQNSDDEVEEQLSTLVFDDYWSLIWKRIPSERIEGCVYYHPLSFRSYLTEKSVKKLKKWVSRHKVFSSRYVFIPMCQSNHWNMLIICNIGEDMNSKTNSPCMFLLDSLQIGEATRLEPRLREFVFHLYESGNRKESAEEIFNIPYNIPSIPQQEDGTKCGYYMLFYMFKFLTACPYQFDISKDYPGFVSSYLLAFCNLYVPNLCNDL
;
A
#
# COMPACT_ATOMS: atom_id res chain seq x y z
N MET A 1 -13.29 -14.72 70.01
CA MET A 1 -12.10 -14.75 69.11
C MET A 1 -11.75 -13.30 68.81
N ALA A 2 -10.86 -12.70 69.61
CA ALA A 2 -9.40 -12.61 69.39
C ALA A 2 -9.07 -11.64 68.24
N GLY A 3 -8.18 -10.65 68.36
CA GLY A 3 -7.21 -10.28 69.38
C GLY A 3 -6.40 -9.10 68.85
N THR A 4 -5.78 -8.36 69.76
CA THR A 4 -4.98 -7.14 69.61
C THR A 4 -3.55 -7.37 69.08
N ARG A 5 -2.81 -6.25 68.91
CA ARG A 5 -1.33 -6.03 68.75
C ARG A 5 -0.85 -5.76 67.31
N SER A 6 0.16 -4.92 67.04
CA SER A 6 1.02 -4.02 67.82
C SER A 6 1.98 -3.33 66.85
N GLY A 7 2.24 -2.03 67.06
CA GLY A 7 3.59 -1.47 67.16
C GLY A 7 4.53 -1.45 65.94
N GLY A 8 4.82 -0.23 65.48
CA GLY A 8 6.03 0.10 64.72
C GLY A 8 6.33 1.59 64.79
N LYS A 9 7.08 2.03 65.82
CA LYS A 9 7.71 3.36 65.88
C LYS A 9 8.93 3.41 64.94
N LYS A 10 9.38 4.65 64.70
CA LYS A 10 10.76 5.13 64.38
C LYS A 10 10.97 5.52 62.90
N TYR A 11 11.60 6.62 62.52
CA TYR A 11 12.11 7.84 63.17
C TYR A 11 12.27 8.91 62.07
N LYS A 12 12.16 10.18 62.43
CA LYS A 12 12.60 11.32 61.59
C LYS A 12 14.14 11.29 61.49
N PHE A 13 14.67 11.36 60.27
CA PHE A 13 16.05 11.78 60.03
C PHE A 13 16.02 13.10 59.25
N LYS A 14 16.43 14.19 59.92
CA LYS A 14 16.86 15.42 59.27
C LYS A 14 18.38 15.36 59.19
N SER A 15 18.93 15.43 57.98
CA SER A 15 20.33 15.82 57.74
C SER A 15 20.29 16.84 56.60
N SER A 16 20.43 18.12 56.94
CA SER A 16 21.64 18.92 56.75
C SER A 16 21.95 19.18 55.27
N GLY A 17 21.86 20.46 54.90
CA GLY A 17 21.94 20.92 53.52
C GLY A 17 23.29 20.73 52.85
N SER A 18 23.27 20.91 51.53
CA SER A 18 24.41 21.34 50.73
C SER A 18 23.86 22.06 49.51
N ALA A 19 24.22 23.33 49.40
CA ALA A 19 23.94 24.17 48.25
C ALA A 19 24.59 23.57 46.99
N LYS A 20 23.84 23.53 45.88
CA LYS A 20 24.43 23.42 44.54
C LYS A 20 23.82 24.47 43.63
N GLN A 21 24.70 25.35 43.17
CA GLN A 21 24.46 26.40 42.18
C GLN A 21 23.76 25.84 40.94
N GLY A 22 22.57 26.36 40.64
CA GLY A 22 21.93 26.17 39.35
C GLY A 22 22.66 27.01 38.29
N LYS A 23 23.50 26.37 37.48
CA LYS A 23 23.94 26.97 36.21
C LYS A 23 22.78 26.90 35.24
N SER A 24 22.14 28.04 35.00
CA SER A 24 21.15 28.23 33.94
C SER A 24 21.84 28.02 32.59
N GLN A 25 21.66 26.85 31.98
CA GLN A 25 21.95 26.66 30.57
C GLN A 25 20.77 27.26 29.79
N LYS A 26 21.00 28.43 29.20
CA LYS A 26 20.16 28.94 28.11
C LYS A 26 20.23 27.91 26.98
N ARG A 27 19.20 27.06 26.87
CA ARG A 27 18.96 26.25 25.68
C ARG A 27 18.67 27.23 24.55
N LEU A 28 19.62 27.34 23.61
CA LEU A 28 19.36 27.89 22.30
C LEU A 28 18.23 27.05 21.70
N LYS A 29 17.08 27.68 21.42
CA LYS A 29 16.08 27.09 20.53
C LYS A 29 16.73 27.02 19.15
N GLN A 30 17.20 25.84 18.77
CA GLN A 30 17.27 25.51 17.35
C GLN A 30 15.83 25.45 16.88
N ASN A 31 15.44 26.38 16.03
CA ASN A 31 14.35 26.14 15.09
C ASN A 31 14.91 25.12 14.09
N SER A 32 14.69 23.84 14.37
CA SER A 32 14.59 22.86 13.29
C SER A 32 13.15 22.90 12.84
N ASP A 33 12.85 23.80 11.90
CA ASP A 33 11.71 23.60 11.01
C ASP A 33 12.07 22.41 10.10
N ASP A 34 12.15 21.21 10.71
CA ASP A 34 11.98 19.98 9.96
C ASP A 34 10.48 19.95 9.69
N GLU A 35 10.04 20.56 8.59
CA GLU A 35 8.75 20.22 7.99
C GLU A 35 8.79 18.71 7.78
N VAL A 36 8.17 17.97 8.69
CA VAL A 36 7.91 16.54 8.49
C VAL A 36 7.04 16.49 7.26
N GLU A 37 7.64 16.17 6.11
CA GLU A 37 6.96 16.04 4.83
C GLU A 37 5.84 15.01 5.05
N GLU A 38 4.61 15.51 5.20
CA GLU A 38 3.47 14.68 5.58
C GLU A 38 3.19 13.72 4.42
N GLN A 39 2.98 12.45 4.74
CA GLN A 39 2.63 11.48 3.70
C GLN A 39 1.37 11.93 2.95
N LEU A 40 1.27 11.55 1.67
CA LEU A 40 0.12 11.92 0.85
C LEU A 40 -1.19 11.48 1.52
N SER A 41 -2.08 12.44 1.76
CA SER A 41 -3.46 12.11 2.09
C SER A 41 -4.15 11.46 0.89
N THR A 42 -5.22 10.70 1.13
CA THR A 42 -5.99 10.09 0.03
C THR A 42 -6.56 11.11 -0.95
N LEU A 43 -6.87 12.34 -0.50
CA LEU A 43 -7.36 13.41 -1.36
C LEU A 43 -6.26 13.90 -2.31
N VAL A 44 -5.09 14.21 -1.77
CA VAL A 44 -3.95 14.68 -2.58
C VAL A 44 -3.46 13.58 -3.54
N PHE A 45 -3.45 12.33 -3.09
CA PHE A 45 -3.15 11.19 -3.96
C PHE A 45 -4.12 11.11 -5.14
N ASP A 46 -5.43 11.28 -4.91
CA ASP A 46 -6.45 11.22 -5.97
C ASP A 46 -6.32 12.39 -6.96
N ASP A 47 -5.98 13.59 -6.47
CA ASP A 47 -5.72 14.75 -7.32
C ASP A 47 -4.54 14.49 -8.28
N TYR A 48 -3.40 14.02 -7.75
CA TYR A 48 -2.26 13.65 -8.58
C TYR A 48 -2.58 12.49 -9.51
N TRP A 49 -3.29 11.48 -9.04
CA TRP A 49 -3.70 10.35 -9.88
C TRP A 49 -4.59 10.79 -11.04
N SER A 50 -5.53 11.71 -10.80
CA SER A 50 -6.39 12.30 -11.83
C SER A 50 -5.58 13.04 -12.90
N LEU A 51 -4.53 13.76 -12.51
CA LEU A 51 -3.62 14.42 -13.45
C LEU A 51 -2.83 13.41 -14.27
N ILE A 52 -2.25 12.39 -13.62
CA ILE A 52 -1.50 11.32 -14.27
C ILE A 52 -2.40 10.58 -15.28
N TRP A 53 -3.60 10.18 -14.85
CA TRP A 53 -4.55 9.43 -15.69
C TRP A 53 -4.90 10.18 -16.98
N LYS A 54 -5.08 11.51 -16.90
CA LYS A 54 -5.36 12.37 -18.08
C LYS A 54 -4.17 12.49 -19.04
N ARG A 55 -2.94 12.30 -18.55
CA ARG A 55 -1.71 12.39 -19.37
C ARG A 55 -1.37 11.07 -20.07
N ILE A 56 -1.93 9.95 -19.62
CA ILE A 56 -1.65 8.63 -20.21
C ILE A 56 -2.51 8.45 -21.48
N PRO A 57 -1.92 8.03 -22.61
CA PRO A 57 -2.67 7.78 -23.84
C PRO A 57 -3.81 6.76 -23.63
N SER A 58 -4.95 6.98 -24.28
CA SER A 58 -6.17 6.19 -24.08
C SER A 58 -5.98 4.69 -24.32
N GLU A 59 -5.17 4.33 -25.31
CA GLU A 59 -4.82 2.96 -25.69
C GLU A 59 -4.02 2.23 -24.60
N ARG A 60 -3.33 2.99 -23.72
CA ARG A 60 -2.57 2.43 -22.60
C ARG A 60 -3.47 2.13 -21.40
N ILE A 61 -4.50 2.95 -21.18
CA ILE A 61 -5.47 2.78 -20.09
C ILE A 61 -6.66 1.89 -20.48
N GLU A 62 -6.87 1.61 -21.77
CA GLU A 62 -7.95 0.73 -22.23
C GLU A 62 -7.85 -0.64 -21.57
N GLY A 63 -8.94 -1.11 -20.95
CA GLY A 63 -8.93 -2.37 -20.21
C GLY A 63 -8.19 -2.31 -18.87
N CYS A 64 -7.83 -1.14 -18.36
CA CYS A 64 -7.38 -0.95 -16.99
C CYS A 64 -8.54 -0.45 -16.12
N VAL A 65 -8.69 -0.99 -14.91
CA VAL A 65 -9.69 -0.53 -13.95
C VAL A 65 -9.03 -0.17 -12.62
N TYR A 66 -9.56 0.85 -11.96
CA TYR A 66 -9.03 1.41 -10.73
C TYR A 66 -10.06 1.30 -9.60
N TYR A 67 -9.71 0.63 -8.51
CA TYR A 67 -10.53 0.51 -7.31
C TYR A 67 -10.05 1.51 -6.25
N HIS A 68 -10.87 2.53 -6.02
CA HIS A 68 -10.49 3.67 -5.20
C HIS A 68 -10.11 3.29 -3.74
N PRO A 69 -9.06 3.88 -3.14
CA PRO A 69 -8.57 3.54 -1.79
C PRO A 69 -9.66 3.60 -0.71
N LEU A 70 -10.53 4.61 -0.74
CA LEU A 70 -11.65 4.72 0.20
C LEU A 70 -12.70 3.60 0.02
N SER A 71 -12.90 3.12 -1.21
CA SER A 71 -13.80 1.99 -1.48
C SER A 71 -13.21 0.71 -0.92
N PHE A 72 -11.89 0.51 -1.05
CA PHE A 72 -11.19 -0.60 -0.43
C PHE A 72 -11.25 -0.53 1.10
N ARG A 73 -11.04 0.65 1.69
CA ARG A 73 -11.20 0.87 3.13
C ARG A 73 -12.62 0.52 3.61
N SER A 74 -13.67 0.99 2.91
CA SER A 74 -15.07 0.65 3.23
C SER A 74 -15.33 -0.84 3.09
N TYR A 75 -14.74 -1.50 2.09
CA TYR A 75 -14.80 -2.96 1.97
C TYR A 75 -14.18 -3.66 3.17
N LEU A 76 -13.00 -3.24 3.64
CA LEU A 76 -12.35 -3.86 4.79
C LEU A 76 -13.15 -3.70 6.08
N THR A 77 -13.84 -2.58 6.27
CA THR A 77 -14.62 -2.31 7.49
C THR A 77 -16.00 -2.97 7.49
N GLU A 78 -16.69 -2.96 6.35
CA GLU A 78 -18.10 -3.38 6.26
C GLU A 78 -18.28 -4.74 5.61
N LYS A 79 -17.22 -5.30 4.98
CA LYS A 79 -17.31 -6.45 4.07
C LYS A 79 -18.46 -6.30 3.09
N SER A 80 -18.60 -5.08 2.53
CA SER A 80 -19.76 -4.70 1.72
C SER A 80 -19.70 -5.32 0.31
N VAL A 81 -19.94 -6.63 0.22
CA VAL A 81 -19.99 -7.38 -1.04
C VAL A 81 -21.02 -6.79 -2.01
N LYS A 82 -22.09 -6.16 -1.51
CA LYS A 82 -23.08 -5.46 -2.35
C LYS A 82 -22.48 -4.27 -3.11
N LYS A 83 -21.67 -3.43 -2.45
CA LYS A 83 -20.96 -2.31 -3.09
C LYS A 83 -19.93 -2.84 -4.08
N LEU A 84 -19.19 -3.86 -3.68
CA LEU A 84 -18.20 -4.53 -4.53
C LEU A 84 -18.83 -5.10 -5.81
N LYS A 85 -19.95 -5.83 -5.69
CA LYS A 85 -20.72 -6.38 -6.80
C LYS A 85 -21.17 -5.33 -7.80
N LYS A 86 -21.70 -4.20 -7.32
CA LYS A 86 -22.06 -3.06 -8.19
C LYS A 86 -20.84 -2.51 -8.92
N TRP A 87 -19.71 -2.36 -8.22
CA TRP A 87 -18.48 -1.87 -8.82
C TRP A 87 -17.91 -2.84 -9.88
N VAL A 88 -17.86 -4.13 -9.57
CA VAL A 88 -17.39 -5.22 -10.47
C VAL A 88 -18.17 -5.21 -11.77
N SER A 89 -19.51 -5.16 -11.69
CA SER A 89 -20.38 -5.10 -12.86
C SER A 89 -20.18 -3.80 -13.65
N ARG A 90 -20.18 -2.64 -12.98
CA ARG A 90 -20.06 -1.33 -13.64
C ARG A 90 -18.77 -1.18 -14.44
N HIS A 91 -17.65 -1.66 -13.90
CA HIS A 91 -16.33 -1.49 -14.51
C HIS A 91 -15.91 -2.69 -15.37
N LYS A 92 -16.78 -3.70 -15.52
CA LYS A 92 -16.48 -4.92 -16.28
C LYS A 92 -15.14 -5.53 -15.88
N VAL A 93 -14.92 -5.70 -14.57
CA VAL A 93 -13.61 -6.08 -14.00
C VAL A 93 -13.04 -7.35 -14.63
N PHE A 94 -13.87 -8.37 -14.87
CA PHE A 94 -13.44 -9.63 -15.50
C PHE A 94 -13.22 -9.53 -17.02
N SER A 95 -13.37 -8.35 -17.62
CA SER A 95 -12.94 -8.05 -18.99
C SER A 95 -11.74 -7.09 -19.01
N SER A 96 -11.23 -6.72 -17.84
CA SER A 96 -10.07 -5.84 -17.70
C SER A 96 -8.77 -6.66 -17.72
N ARG A 97 -7.73 -6.06 -18.29
CA ARG A 97 -6.36 -6.57 -18.35
C ARG A 97 -5.66 -6.39 -17.02
N TYR A 98 -5.87 -5.23 -16.40
CA TYR A 98 -5.27 -4.85 -15.11
C TYR A 98 -6.29 -4.21 -14.16
N VAL A 99 -6.27 -4.66 -12.92
CA VAL A 99 -7.02 -4.08 -11.80
C VAL A 99 -6.04 -3.44 -10.83
N PHE A 100 -6.08 -2.13 -10.69
CA PHE A 100 -5.28 -1.37 -9.73
C PHE A 100 -6.08 -1.13 -8.46
N ILE A 101 -5.55 -1.55 -7.31
CA ILE A 101 -6.14 -1.35 -6.00
C ILE A 101 -5.10 -0.69 -5.09
N PRO A 102 -4.92 0.64 -5.16
CA PRO A 102 -4.13 1.36 -4.18
C PRO A 102 -4.82 1.36 -2.81
N MET A 103 -4.02 1.26 -1.77
CA MET A 103 -4.48 1.13 -0.39
C MET A 103 -3.66 2.06 0.49
N CYS A 104 -4.35 2.78 1.37
CA CYS A 104 -3.72 3.60 2.39
C CYS A 104 -4.23 3.15 3.76
N GLN A 105 -3.35 2.56 4.57
CA GLN A 105 -3.66 2.13 5.94
C GLN A 105 -2.62 2.69 6.89
N SER A 106 -3.04 3.33 7.98
CA SER A 106 -2.14 3.84 9.02
C SER A 106 -0.98 4.70 8.50
N ASN A 107 -1.24 5.54 7.49
CA ASN A 107 -0.20 6.31 6.79
C ASN A 107 0.88 5.37 6.22
N HIS A 108 0.44 4.40 5.42
CA HIS A 108 1.30 3.62 4.55
C HIS A 108 0.53 3.33 3.27
N TRP A 109 1.15 3.68 2.14
CA TRP A 109 0.64 3.43 0.81
C TRP A 109 1.28 2.18 0.22
N ASN A 110 0.44 1.23 -0.18
CA ASN A 110 0.82 0.10 -1.01
C ASN A 110 -0.26 -0.14 -2.07
N MET A 111 0.02 -1.02 -3.03
CA MET A 111 -0.91 -1.26 -4.13
C MET A 111 -0.91 -2.72 -4.53
N LEU A 112 -2.11 -3.28 -4.64
CA LEU A 112 -2.34 -4.56 -5.29
C LEU A 112 -2.65 -4.30 -6.77
N ILE A 113 -1.91 -4.97 -7.66
CA ILE A 113 -2.26 -5.08 -9.07
C ILE A 113 -2.68 -6.52 -9.33
N ILE A 114 -3.83 -6.71 -9.97
CA ILE A 114 -4.27 -8.01 -10.47
C ILE A 114 -4.19 -7.98 -12.00
N CYS A 115 -3.42 -8.89 -12.58
CA CYS A 115 -3.32 -9.08 -14.02
C CYS A 115 -4.23 -10.23 -14.43
N ASN A 116 -4.82 -10.13 -15.63
CA ASN A 116 -5.53 -11.23 -16.28
C ASN A 116 -6.69 -11.82 -15.46
N ILE A 117 -7.37 -11.04 -14.62
CA ILE A 117 -8.34 -11.54 -13.61
C ILE A 117 -9.50 -12.38 -14.20
N GLY A 118 -9.85 -12.16 -15.47
CA GLY A 118 -10.93 -12.90 -16.16
C GLY A 118 -10.49 -14.11 -16.99
N GLU A 119 -9.19 -14.32 -17.11
CA GLU A 119 -8.60 -15.36 -17.96
C GLU A 119 -8.66 -16.74 -17.29
N ASP A 120 -8.41 -17.78 -18.09
CA ASP A 120 -8.36 -19.17 -17.61
C ASP A 120 -7.23 -19.37 -16.58
N MET A 121 -7.59 -19.90 -15.41
CA MET A 121 -6.68 -20.26 -14.32
C MET A 121 -5.58 -21.23 -14.76
N ASN A 122 -5.85 -22.06 -15.76
CA ASN A 122 -4.92 -23.05 -16.30
C ASN A 122 -4.12 -22.54 -17.50
N SER A 123 -4.28 -21.26 -17.88
CA SER A 123 -3.53 -20.66 -18.97
C SER A 123 -2.04 -20.62 -18.63
N LYS A 124 -1.21 -21.13 -19.55
CA LYS A 124 0.25 -21.15 -19.40
C LYS A 124 0.89 -19.77 -19.51
N THR A 125 0.25 -18.85 -20.21
CA THR A 125 0.79 -17.51 -20.48
C THR A 125 0.01 -16.45 -19.74
N ASN A 126 -1.33 -16.55 -19.74
CA ASN A 126 -2.20 -15.45 -19.33
C ASN A 126 -3.05 -15.79 -18.10
N SER A 127 -2.60 -16.68 -17.21
CA SER A 127 -3.35 -16.98 -16.00
C SER A 127 -3.41 -15.75 -15.07
N PRO A 128 -4.46 -15.63 -14.23
CA PRO A 128 -4.55 -14.56 -13.24
C PRO A 128 -3.35 -14.56 -12.30
N CYS A 129 -2.82 -13.39 -11.99
CA CYS A 129 -1.76 -13.24 -10.99
C CYS A 129 -1.85 -11.88 -10.30
N MET A 130 -1.25 -11.80 -9.12
CA MET A 130 -1.27 -10.65 -8.24
C MET A 130 0.15 -10.14 -7.99
N PHE A 131 0.30 -8.81 -7.93
CA PHE A 131 1.51 -8.12 -7.52
C PHE A 131 1.19 -7.16 -6.39
N LEU A 132 1.84 -7.31 -5.24
CA LEU A 132 1.82 -6.28 -4.19
C LEU A 132 3.05 -5.40 -4.34
N LEU A 133 2.83 -4.13 -4.64
CA LEU A 133 3.88 -3.12 -4.66
C LEU A 133 3.91 -2.38 -3.32
N ASP A 134 5.05 -2.45 -2.64
CA ASP A 134 5.31 -1.78 -1.38
C ASP A 134 6.73 -1.19 -1.41
N SER A 135 6.85 0.13 -1.27
CA SER A 135 8.12 0.86 -1.29
C SER A 135 8.76 1.02 0.10
N LEU A 136 8.14 0.54 1.18
CA LEU A 136 8.76 0.46 2.51
C LEU A 136 9.26 -0.95 2.84
N GLN A 137 8.81 -1.98 2.11
CA GLN A 137 9.11 -3.39 2.38
C GLN A 137 8.98 -3.78 3.86
N ILE A 138 8.06 -3.14 4.59
CA ILE A 138 7.76 -3.55 5.95
C ILE A 138 7.12 -4.93 5.83
N GLY A 139 7.48 -5.88 6.71
CA GLY A 139 6.90 -7.24 6.74
C GLY A 139 5.36 -7.31 6.86
N GLU A 140 4.66 -6.19 6.72
CA GLU A 140 3.23 -6.07 6.47
C GLU A 140 2.76 -6.73 5.18
N ALA A 141 3.60 -6.79 4.14
CA ALA A 141 3.25 -7.42 2.87
C ALA A 141 2.72 -8.87 3.04
N THR A 142 3.39 -9.67 3.87
CA THR A 142 2.96 -11.04 4.21
C THR A 142 1.74 -11.05 5.13
N ARG A 143 1.58 -10.05 6.00
CA ARG A 143 0.42 -9.94 6.91
C ARG A 143 -0.86 -9.52 6.18
N LEU A 144 -0.72 -8.82 5.06
CA LEU A 144 -1.84 -8.36 4.22
C LEU A 144 -2.38 -9.47 3.32
N GLU A 145 -1.53 -10.42 2.89
CA GLU A 145 -1.89 -11.45 1.92
C GLU A 145 -3.21 -12.18 2.23
N PRO A 146 -3.49 -12.67 3.45
CA PRO A 146 -4.76 -13.36 3.73
C PRO A 146 -5.99 -12.48 3.47
N ARG A 147 -5.91 -11.18 3.81
CA ARG A 147 -7.00 -10.22 3.60
C ARG A 147 -7.18 -9.88 2.12
N LEU A 148 -6.08 -9.82 1.37
CA LEU A 148 -6.10 -9.58 -0.08
C LEU A 148 -6.68 -10.79 -0.82
N ARG A 149 -6.30 -12.02 -0.45
CA ARG A 149 -6.89 -13.24 -1.01
C ARG A 149 -8.39 -13.31 -0.75
N GLU A 150 -8.83 -12.95 0.47
CA GLU A 150 -10.26 -12.87 0.79
C GLU A 150 -10.98 -11.78 -0.04
N PHE A 151 -10.37 -10.62 -0.25
CA PHE A 151 -10.90 -9.60 -1.16
C PHE A 151 -11.04 -10.10 -2.60
N VAL A 152 -10.02 -10.79 -3.11
CA VAL A 152 -10.06 -11.38 -4.46
C VAL A 152 -11.13 -12.45 -4.54
N PHE A 153 -11.28 -13.32 -3.53
CA PHE A 153 -12.40 -14.25 -3.45
C PHE A 153 -13.76 -13.55 -3.60
N HIS A 154 -14.00 -12.47 -2.83
CA HIS A 154 -15.23 -11.69 -2.96
C HIS A 154 -15.37 -10.94 -4.30
N LEU A 155 -14.27 -10.60 -4.98
CA LEU A 155 -14.32 -10.09 -6.37
C LEU A 155 -14.88 -11.15 -7.32
N TYR A 156 -14.40 -12.40 -7.22
CA TYR A 156 -14.87 -13.53 -8.04
C TYR A 156 -16.35 -13.85 -7.75
N GLU A 157 -16.75 -13.92 -6.48
CA GLU A 157 -18.16 -14.09 -6.11
C GLU A 157 -19.03 -12.93 -6.65
N SER A 158 -18.54 -11.70 -6.55
CA SER A 158 -19.21 -10.51 -7.07
C SER A 158 -19.39 -10.54 -8.59
N GLY A 159 -18.45 -11.16 -9.30
CA GLY A 159 -18.53 -11.41 -10.74
C GLY A 159 -19.41 -12.59 -11.14
N ASN A 160 -19.91 -13.37 -10.17
CA ASN A 160 -20.55 -14.68 -10.38
C ASN A 160 -19.68 -15.62 -11.22
N ARG A 161 -18.37 -15.61 -10.93
CA ARG A 161 -17.37 -16.50 -11.51
C ARG A 161 -17.58 -17.94 -11.04
N LYS A 162 -17.13 -18.91 -11.82
CA LYS A 162 -17.36 -20.36 -11.58
C LYS A 162 -16.15 -21.06 -10.96
N GLU A 163 -15.01 -20.38 -10.96
CA GLU A 163 -13.75 -20.77 -10.37
C GLU A 163 -13.96 -21.13 -8.90
N SER A 164 -13.36 -22.23 -8.47
CA SER A 164 -13.47 -22.71 -7.10
C SER A 164 -12.72 -21.81 -6.12
N ALA A 165 -13.12 -21.86 -4.84
CA ALA A 165 -12.40 -21.14 -3.80
C ALA A 165 -10.90 -21.53 -3.78
N GLU A 166 -10.58 -22.81 -3.92
CA GLU A 166 -9.19 -23.29 -3.94
C GLU A 166 -8.39 -22.66 -5.09
N GLU A 167 -8.92 -22.65 -6.31
CA GLU A 167 -8.28 -21.99 -7.45
C GLU A 167 -8.02 -20.51 -7.16
N ILE A 168 -9.05 -19.79 -6.66
CA ILE A 168 -8.95 -18.34 -6.40
C ILE A 168 -7.92 -18.04 -5.30
N PHE A 169 -7.95 -18.81 -4.20
CA PHE A 169 -7.00 -18.64 -3.10
C PHE A 169 -5.58 -19.05 -3.50
N ASN A 170 -5.39 -19.84 -4.56
CA ASN A 170 -4.07 -20.23 -5.09
C ASN A 170 -3.55 -19.34 -6.22
N ILE A 171 -4.28 -18.27 -6.61
CA ILE A 171 -3.77 -17.27 -7.56
C ILE A 171 -2.37 -16.80 -7.11
N PRO A 172 -1.35 -16.83 -7.99
CA PRO A 172 0.01 -16.42 -7.64
C PRO A 172 0.05 -15.01 -7.03
N TYR A 173 0.64 -14.89 -5.85
CA TYR A 173 0.84 -13.62 -5.15
C TYR A 173 2.32 -13.29 -5.13
N ASN A 174 2.71 -12.21 -5.80
CA ASN A 174 4.10 -11.86 -6.03
C ASN A 174 4.41 -10.52 -5.36
N ILE A 175 5.58 -10.46 -4.70
CA ILE A 175 6.13 -9.21 -4.16
C ILE A 175 7.40 -8.92 -4.97
N PRO A 176 7.32 -8.10 -6.04
CA PRO A 176 8.46 -7.80 -6.89
C PRO A 176 9.53 -7.00 -6.15
N SER A 177 10.79 -7.17 -6.58
CA SER A 177 11.87 -6.26 -6.17
C SER A 177 11.72 -4.95 -6.95
N ILE A 178 11.24 -3.92 -6.27
CA ILE A 178 10.98 -2.59 -6.82
C ILE A 178 11.81 -1.56 -6.06
N PRO A 179 11.98 -0.34 -6.61
CA PRO A 179 12.59 0.77 -5.89
C PRO A 179 12.06 0.90 -4.46
N GLN A 180 12.93 1.20 -3.51
CA GLN A 180 12.52 1.42 -2.13
C GLN A 180 12.79 2.87 -1.78
N GLN A 181 11.95 3.43 -0.91
CA GLN A 181 12.19 4.77 -0.37
C GLN A 181 13.18 4.69 0.79
N GLU A 182 13.93 5.75 1.01
CA GLU A 182 14.87 5.85 2.14
C GLU A 182 14.28 6.62 3.33
N ASP A 183 13.34 7.56 3.08
CA ASP A 183 12.84 8.52 4.08
C ASP A 183 11.65 8.04 4.90
N GLY A 184 10.94 7.00 4.45
CA GLY A 184 9.77 6.46 5.13
C GLY A 184 8.46 7.22 4.90
N THR A 185 8.48 8.36 4.21
CA THR A 185 7.32 9.26 4.07
C THR A 185 6.83 9.39 2.63
N LYS A 186 7.67 9.07 1.64
CA LYS A 186 7.31 9.23 0.22
C LYS A 186 6.51 8.06 -0.38
N CYS A 187 6.03 7.10 0.41
CA CYS A 187 5.35 5.90 -0.08
C CYS A 187 4.22 6.20 -1.10
N GLY A 188 3.44 7.27 -0.87
CA GLY A 188 2.38 7.70 -1.79
C GLY A 188 2.90 8.15 -3.17
N TYR A 189 4.01 8.90 -3.21
CA TYR A 189 4.64 9.32 -4.47
C TYR A 189 5.22 8.14 -5.24
N TYR A 190 5.87 7.20 -4.53
CA TYR A 190 6.35 5.97 -5.14
C TYR A 190 5.19 5.15 -5.75
N MET A 191 4.04 5.08 -5.07
CA MET A 191 2.85 4.43 -5.64
C MET A 191 2.39 5.11 -6.94
N LEU A 192 2.26 6.44 -6.96
CA LEU A 192 1.89 7.19 -8.17
C LEU A 192 2.88 6.92 -9.32
N PHE A 193 4.18 6.92 -9.01
CA PHE A 193 5.22 6.58 -9.97
C PHE A 193 5.08 5.16 -10.52
N TYR A 194 4.86 4.17 -9.66
CA TYR A 194 4.67 2.77 -10.09
C TYR A 194 3.45 2.63 -10.98
N MET A 195 2.34 3.28 -10.64
CA MET A 195 1.14 3.25 -11.48
C MET A 195 1.37 3.88 -12.85
N PHE A 196 1.98 5.07 -12.88
CA PHE A 196 2.33 5.75 -14.13
C PHE A 196 3.24 4.88 -15.00
N LYS A 197 4.32 4.35 -14.43
CA LYS A 197 5.24 3.48 -15.16
C LYS A 197 4.59 2.19 -15.61
N PHE A 198 3.74 1.62 -14.76
CA PHE A 198 3.04 0.40 -15.12
C PHE A 198 2.16 0.66 -16.34
N LEU A 199 1.30 1.66 -16.30
CA LEU A 199 0.41 1.99 -17.42
C LEU A 199 1.17 2.41 -18.69
N THR A 200 2.29 3.12 -18.57
CA THR A 200 3.06 3.58 -19.73
C THR A 200 3.95 2.51 -20.38
N ALA A 201 4.33 1.44 -19.66
CA ALA A 201 5.22 0.42 -20.20
C ALA A 201 4.69 -1.03 -20.19
N CYS A 202 3.60 -1.35 -19.48
CA CYS A 202 3.05 -2.71 -19.45
C CYS A 202 2.66 -3.18 -20.86
N PRO A 203 2.90 -4.46 -21.22
CA PRO A 203 2.38 -5.01 -22.46
C PRO A 203 0.85 -4.92 -22.56
N TYR A 204 0.31 -5.09 -23.77
CA TYR A 204 -1.15 -5.18 -23.94
C TYR A 204 -1.68 -6.48 -23.33
N GLN A 205 -1.03 -7.61 -23.66
CA GLN A 205 -1.29 -8.92 -23.07
C GLN A 205 -0.13 -9.26 -22.13
N PHE A 206 -0.41 -9.40 -20.82
CA PHE A 206 0.61 -9.78 -19.86
C PHE A 206 0.82 -11.29 -19.86
N ASP A 207 2.05 -11.73 -20.10
CA ASP A 207 2.52 -13.09 -19.96
C ASP A 207 3.47 -13.19 -18.76
N ILE A 208 3.02 -13.81 -17.67
CA ILE A 208 3.83 -13.89 -16.44
C ILE A 208 5.18 -14.59 -16.67
N SER A 209 5.28 -15.53 -17.61
CA SER A 209 6.53 -16.24 -17.88
C SER A 209 7.56 -15.41 -18.66
N LYS A 210 7.11 -14.39 -19.38
CA LYS A 210 7.95 -13.53 -20.24
C LYS A 210 8.18 -12.14 -19.63
N ASP A 211 7.14 -11.56 -19.06
CA ASP A 211 7.11 -10.15 -18.66
C ASP A 211 7.52 -9.95 -17.20
N TYR A 212 7.42 -11.00 -16.37
CA TYR A 212 7.90 -11.01 -14.99
C TYR A 212 9.19 -11.82 -14.85
N PRO A 213 10.24 -11.31 -14.16
CA PRO A 213 10.29 -10.06 -13.40
C PRO A 213 10.66 -8.81 -14.22
N GLY A 214 10.91 -8.91 -15.52
CA GLY A 214 11.50 -7.84 -16.33
C GLY A 214 10.81 -6.48 -16.21
N PHE A 215 9.56 -6.38 -16.66
CA PHE A 215 8.82 -5.11 -16.64
C PHE A 215 8.45 -4.67 -15.21
N VAL A 216 8.09 -5.61 -14.34
CA VAL A 216 7.59 -5.29 -13.00
C VAL A 216 8.73 -4.92 -12.04
N SER A 217 9.90 -5.54 -12.15
CA SER A 217 11.04 -5.35 -11.24
C SER A 217 12.16 -4.56 -11.91
N SER A 218 12.75 -5.08 -12.99
CA SER A 218 13.97 -4.50 -13.59
C SER A 218 13.73 -3.13 -14.22
N TYR A 219 12.58 -2.93 -14.87
CA TYR A 219 12.24 -1.66 -15.51
C TYR A 219 11.92 -0.56 -14.49
N LEU A 220 11.17 -0.86 -13.42
CA LEU A 220 10.93 0.10 -12.34
C LEU A 220 12.24 0.49 -11.63
N LEU A 221 13.13 -0.47 -11.40
CA LEU A 221 14.46 -0.25 -10.80
C LEU A 221 15.35 0.66 -11.65
N ALA A 222 15.46 0.40 -12.96
CA ALA A 222 16.32 1.16 -13.86
C ALA A 222 15.94 2.65 -13.93
N PHE A 223 14.65 2.97 -13.84
CA PHE A 223 14.15 4.35 -13.95
C PHE A 223 14.23 5.13 -12.65
N CYS A 224 14.12 4.50 -11.48
CA CYS A 224 14.20 5.24 -10.22
C CYS A 224 15.56 5.91 -10.02
N ASN A 225 16.65 5.28 -10.45
CA ASN A 225 18.00 5.84 -10.36
C ASN A 225 18.21 7.11 -11.22
N LEU A 226 17.31 7.39 -12.16
CA LEU A 226 17.41 8.54 -13.07
C LEU A 226 16.47 9.71 -12.70
N TYR A 227 15.38 9.46 -11.98
CA TYR A 227 14.30 10.46 -11.79
C TYR A 227 13.77 10.61 -10.36
N VAL A 228 14.08 9.70 -9.42
CA VAL A 228 13.57 9.82 -8.04
C VAL A 228 13.99 11.10 -7.32
N PRO A 229 15.21 11.65 -7.51
CA PRO A 229 15.57 12.92 -6.88
C PRO A 229 14.67 14.10 -7.28
N ASN A 230 13.94 13.99 -8.41
CA ASN A 230 13.07 15.03 -8.96
C ASN A 230 11.59 14.62 -9.08
N LEU A 231 11.18 13.50 -8.47
CA LEU A 231 9.83 12.94 -8.67
C LEU A 231 8.70 13.90 -8.26
N CYS A 232 8.92 14.75 -7.26
CA CYS A 232 7.98 15.82 -6.87
C CYS A 232 7.97 17.02 -7.84
N ASN A 233 9.04 17.26 -8.60
CA ASN A 233 9.14 18.38 -9.54
C ASN A 233 8.63 18.02 -10.95
N ASP A 234 8.62 16.74 -11.30
CA ASP A 234 8.23 16.24 -12.63
C ASP A 234 6.74 15.80 -12.73
N LEU A 235 6.01 15.73 -11.60
CA LEU A 235 4.57 15.44 -11.54
C LEU A 235 3.74 16.73 -11.58
#